data_AF-A0A941YT30-F1
#
_entry.id   AF-A0A941YT30-F1
#
_cell.length_a   1.000
_cell.length_b   1.000
_cell.length_c   1.000
_cell.angle_alpha   90.00
_cell.angle_beta   90.00
_cell.angle_gamma   90.00
#
_symmetry.space_group_name_H-M   'P 1'
#
loop_
_entity.id
_entity.type
_entity.pdbx_description
1 polymer ?
#
loop_
_entity_poly.entity_id
_entity_poly.type
_entity_poly.pdbx_seq_one_letter_code
_entity_poly.pdbx_strand_id
1 'polypeptide(L)' 'MDKEIVSLLAREAGLEKALAEFPDDVAAAAKQAAGARQKIIAPADPRAEPWPAMRAGDGL' A
#
# COMPACT_ATOMS: atom_id res chain seq x y z
N MET A 1 -7.20 3.35 14.48
CA MET A 1 -5.79 3.70 14.24
C MET A 1 -5.51 4.93 15.08
N ASP A 2 -4.39 4.98 15.80
CA ASP A 2 -4.03 6.16 16.59
C ASP A 2 -3.72 7.35 15.64
N LYS A 3 -4.17 8.56 15.99
CA LYS A 3 -3.92 9.78 15.20
C LYS A 3 -2.44 10.10 15.12
N GLU A 4 -1.68 9.81 16.16
CA GLU A 4 -0.22 10.00 16.18
C GLU A 4 0.50 9.01 15.26
N ILE A 5 -0.03 7.80 15.11
CA ILE A 5 0.52 6.82 14.17
C ILE A 5 0.24 7.25 12.73
N VAL A 6 -0.96 7.78 12.45
CA VAL A 6 -1.32 8.28 11.12
C VAL A 6 -0.48 9.50 10.75
N SER A 7 -0.20 10.41 11.69
CA SER A 7 0.62 11.60 11.42
C SER A 7 2.08 11.24 11.13
N LEU A 8 2.64 10.28 11.87
CA LEU A 8 3.99 9.76 11.63
C LEU A 8 4.09 9.08 10.25
N LEU A 9 3.14 8.20 9.92
CA LEU A 9 3.10 7.52 8.62
C LEU A 9 2.90 8.49 7.46
N ALA A 10 2.04 9.50 7.63
CA ALA A 10 1.85 10.53 6.62
C ALA A 10 3.14 11.32 6.38
N ARG A 11 3.91 11.62 7.44
CA ARG A 11 5.23 12.25 7.31
C ARG A 11 6.25 11.37 6.58
N GLU A 12 6.35 10.10 6.97
CA GLU A 12 7.26 9.15 6.29
C GLU A 12 6.92 8.96 4.81
N ALA A 13 5.63 9.07 4.47
CA ALA A 13 5.15 8.99 3.09
C ALA A 13 5.18 10.32 2.32
N GLY A 14 5.59 11.44 2.94
CA GLY A 14 5.58 12.77 2.31
C GLY A 14 4.17 13.33 2.03
N LEU A 15 3.18 12.94 2.84
CA LEU A 15 1.76 13.30 2.75
C LEU A 15 1.36 14.39 3.77
N GLU A 16 2.28 15.22 4.24
CA GLU A 16 2.01 16.22 5.28
C GLU A 16 0.95 17.23 4.86
N LYS A 17 0.97 17.64 3.59
CA LYS A 17 -0.04 18.55 3.03
C LYS A 17 -1.44 17.91 3.01
N ALA A 18 -1.52 16.64 2.61
CA ALA A 18 -2.77 15.90 2.59
C ALA A 18 -3.32 15.68 4.01
N LEU A 19 -2.44 15.45 5.00
CA LEU A 19 -2.84 15.34 6.40
C LEU A 19 -3.41 16.66 6.95
N ALA A 20 -2.86 17.80 6.53
CA ALA A 20 -3.32 19.12 6.97
C ALA A 20 -4.67 19.51 6.37
N GLU A 21 -4.89 19.19 5.09
CA GLU A 21 -6.11 19.57 4.36
C GLU A 21 -7.24 18.54 4.52
N PHE A 22 -6.90 17.23 4.62
CA PHE A 22 -7.86 16.12 4.60
C PHE A 22 -7.51 15.01 5.62
N PRO A 23 -7.52 15.30 6.93
CA PRO A 23 -7.09 14.35 7.96
C PRO A 23 -7.93 13.06 8.00
N ASP A 24 -9.24 13.16 7.74
CA ASP A 24 -10.15 12.01 7.79
C ASP A 24 -9.94 11.05 6.61
N ASP A 25 -9.66 11.58 5.42
CA ASP A 25 -9.36 10.78 4.23
C ASP A 25 -8.03 10.04 4.38
N VAL A 26 -7.02 10.71 4.94
CA VAL A 26 -5.73 10.07 5.24
C VAL A 26 -5.90 8.95 6.28
N ALA A 27 -6.74 9.16 7.30
CA ALA A 27 -7.05 8.11 8.27
C ALA A 27 -7.80 6.92 7.64
N ALA A 28 -8.75 7.18 6.73
CA ALA A 28 -9.48 6.15 6.00
C ALA A 28 -8.55 5.35 5.07
N ALA A 29 -7.68 6.04 4.32
CA ALA A 29 -6.68 5.43 3.46
C ALA A 29 -5.70 4.57 4.25
N ALA A 30 -5.22 5.06 5.41
CA ALA A 30 -4.35 4.29 6.28
C ALA A 30 -5.03 3.02 6.80
N LYS A 31 -6.31 3.09 7.18
CA LYS A 31 -7.11 1.92 7.59
C LYS A 31 -7.25 0.91 6.44
N GLN A 32 -7.51 1.38 5.22
CA GLN A 32 -7.62 0.53 4.05
C GLN A 32 -6.28 -0.15 3.72
N ALA A 33 -5.17 0.61 3.74
CA ALA A 33 -3.83 0.09 3.51
C ALA A 33 -3.45 -0.99 4.55
N ALA A 34 -3.76 -0.77 5.82
CA ALA A 34 -3.55 -1.77 6.87
C ALA A 34 -4.32 -3.07 6.59
N GLY A 35 -5.59 -2.96 6.18
CA GLY A 35 -6.41 -4.11 5.81
C GLY A 35 -5.91 -4.83 4.55
N ALA A 36 -5.40 -4.10 3.56
CA ALA A 36 -4.80 -4.68 2.36
C ALA A 36 -3.48 -5.41 2.69
N ARG A 37 -2.62 -4.80 3.50
CA ARG A 37 -1.34 -5.37 3.93
C ARG A 37 -1.49 -6.74 4.60
N GLN A 38 -2.53 -6.92 5.41
CA GLN A 38 -2.84 -8.22 6.04
C GLN A 38 -3.18 -9.33 5.03
N LYS A 39 -3.63 -8.96 3.83
CA LYS A 39 -3.99 -9.90 2.76
C LYS A 39 -2.81 -10.21 1.83
N ILE A 40 -1.73 -9.42 1.90
CA ILE A 40 -0.54 -9.65 1.08
C ILE A 40 0.21 -10.84 1.67
N ILE A 41 0.16 -11.96 0.95
CA ILE A 41 0.99 -13.12 1.24
C ILE A 41 2.32 -12.87 0.54
N ALA A 42 3.35 -12.53 1.32
CA ALA A 42 4.71 -12.42 0.77
C ALA A 42 5.17 -13.82 0.30
N PRO A 43 5.72 -13.94 -0.91
CA PRO A 43 6.29 -15.20 -1.37
C PRO A 43 7.46 -15.59 -0.46
N ALA A 44 7.58 -16.88 -0.14
CA ALA A 44 8.65 -17.40 0.71
C ALA A 44 10.05 -17.20 0.08
N ASP A 45 10.13 -17.19 -1.25
CA ASP A 45 11.32 -16.85 -2.00
C ASP A 45 10.96 -15.88 -3.14
N PRO A 46 11.39 -14.61 -3.06
CA PRO A 46 11.19 -13.63 -4.13
C PRO A 46 11.90 -13.96 -5.45
N ARG A 47 12.90 -14.86 -5.42
CA ARG A 47 13.67 -15.32 -6.59
C ARG A 47 13.20 -16.67 -7.11
N ALA A 48 12.40 -17.41 -6.34
CA ALA A 48 11.74 -18.61 -6.84
C ALA A 48 10.67 -18.15 -7.82
N GLU A 49 11.02 -18.10 -9.10
CA GLU A 49 10.13 -17.61 -10.16
C GLU A 49 8.82 -18.41 -10.17
N PRO A 50 7.67 -17.83 -9.74
CA PRO A 50 6.35 -18.40 -10.00
C PRO A 50 5.69 -17.70 -11.19
N TRP A 51 6.42 -16.78 -11.84
CA TRP A 51 5.91 -15.95 -12.90
C TRP A 51 5.66 -16.85 -14.10
N PRO A 52 4.41 -16.93 -14.61
CA PRO A 52 4.19 -17.63 -15.86
C PRO A 52 5.11 -16.99 -16.90
N ALA A 53 5.72 -17.82 -17.75
CA ALA A 53 6.54 -17.33 -18.86
C ALA A 53 5.79 -16.19 -19.58
N MET A 54 6.50 -15.09 -19.87
CA MET A 54 5.94 -13.95 -20.60
C MET A 54 5.22 -14.46 -21.84
N ARG A 55 3.89 -14.38 -21.85
CA ARG A 55 3.09 -14.76 -23.02
C ARG A 55 3.00 -13.55 -23.94
N ALA A 56 3.26 -13.76 -25.23
CA ALA A 56 2.86 -12.77 -26.22
C ALA A 56 1.34 -12.57 -26.11
N GLY A 57 0.89 -11.32 -26.06
CA GLY A 57 -0.55 -11.04 -26.02
C GLY A 57 -1.22 -11.57 -27.29
N ASP A 58 -2.37 -12.20 -27.15
CA ASP A 58 -3.22 -12.59 -28.27
C ASP A 58 -3.82 -11.33 -28.92
N GLY A 59 -3.07 -10.63 -29.76
CA GLY A 59 -3.68 -9.64 -30.66
C GLY A 59 -2.78 -8.50 -31.13
N LEU A 60 -2.67 -8.41 -32.46
CA LEU A 60 -3.06 -7.23 -33.23
C LEU A 60 -4.44 -7.50 -33.85
#